data_AF-A0A832LLI6-F1
#
_entry.id   AF-A0A832LLI6-F1
#
_cell.length_a   1.000
_cell.length_b   1.000
_cell.length_c   1.000
_cell.angle_alpha   90.00
_cell.angle_beta   90.00
_cell.angle_gamma   90.00
#
_symmetry.space_group_name_H-M   'P 1'
#
loop_
_entity.id
_entity.type
_entity.pdbx_description
1 polymer ?
#
loop_
_entity_poly.entity_id
_entity_poly.type
_entity_poly.pdbx_seq_one_letter_code
_entity_poly.pdbx_strand_id
1 'polypeptide(L)'
;MERFLPILDRISVRLREILTESEDCMLSWDFARLKRVGDELIRLSTDIYPQLSLVGHRVLYQSIREAGLGIKMRVMLIEKREINEEDKEYFRSVHETLSYICQKIESGEYYRALLDVARKKGERDSVEGSYLL
;
A
#
# COMPACT_ATOMS: atom_id res chain seq x y z
N MET A 1 18.32 -0.27 -10.10
CA MET A 1 16.87 -0.34 -9.81
C MET A 1 16.27 -1.73 -10.06
N GLU A 2 16.94 -2.65 -10.76
CA GLU A 2 16.44 -4.03 -10.98
C GLU A 2 16.21 -4.85 -9.69
N ARG A 3 16.95 -4.56 -8.61
CA ARG A 3 16.71 -5.16 -7.28
C ARG A 3 15.31 -4.88 -6.72
N PHE A 4 14.58 -3.93 -7.31
CA PHE A 4 13.24 -3.54 -6.89
C PHE A 4 12.13 -4.43 -7.46
N LEU A 5 12.33 -5.04 -8.62
CA LEU A 5 11.31 -5.89 -9.26
C LEU A 5 10.97 -7.11 -8.40
N PRO A 6 11.93 -7.89 -7.85
CA PRO A 6 11.60 -9.01 -6.97
C PRO A 6 10.89 -8.58 -5.67
N ILE A 7 11.17 -7.36 -5.19
CA ILE A 7 10.49 -6.79 -4.01
C ILE A 7 9.03 -6.50 -4.35
N LEU A 8 8.79 -5.86 -5.50
CA LEU A 8 7.47 -5.55 -6.00
C LEU A 8 6.63 -6.81 -6.27
N ASP A 9 7.22 -7.86 -6.86
CA ASP A 9 6.53 -9.14 -7.09
C ASP A 9 6.11 -9.80 -5.77
N ARG A 10 6.98 -9.77 -4.75
CA ARG A 10 6.63 -10.28 -3.43
C ARG A 10 5.51 -9.45 -2.79
N ILE A 11 5.52 -8.13 -2.98
CA ILE A 11 4.48 -7.24 -2.49
C ILE A 11 3.15 -7.54 -3.16
N SER A 12 3.11 -7.68 -4.49
CA SER A 12 1.86 -7.92 -5.21
C SER A 12 1.22 -9.24 -4.79
N VAL A 13 1.99 -10.32 -4.67
CA VAL A 13 1.48 -11.63 -4.21
C VAL A 13 0.86 -11.51 -2.82
N ARG A 14 1.59 -10.94 -1.86
CA ARG A 14 1.10 -10.79 -0.47
C ARG A 14 -0.10 -9.84 -0.39
N LEU A 15 -0.07 -8.73 -1.12
CA LEU A 15 -1.17 -7.78 -1.12
C LEU A 15 -2.43 -8.39 -1.76
N ARG A 16 -2.28 -9.21 -2.80
CA ARG A 16 -3.38 -9.94 -3.42
C ARG A 16 -4.07 -10.90 -2.45
N GLU A 17 -3.30 -11.69 -1.70
CA GLU A 17 -3.83 -12.58 -0.66
C GLU A 17 -4.67 -11.80 0.37
N ILE A 18 -4.15 -10.66 0.85
CA ILE A 18 -4.83 -9.80 1.82
C ILE A 18 -6.11 -9.18 1.23
N LEU A 19 -6.08 -8.77 -0.04
CA LEU A 19 -7.23 -8.19 -0.73
C LEU A 19 -8.36 -9.21 -0.94
N THR A 20 -8.03 -10.44 -1.32
CA THR A 20 -9.02 -11.53 -1.44
C THR A 20 -9.69 -11.80 -0.10
N GLU A 21 -8.91 -11.90 0.99
CA GLU A 21 -9.49 -12.04 2.33
C GLU A 21 -10.37 -10.84 2.70
N SER A 22 -9.94 -9.62 2.39
CA SER A 22 -10.70 -8.38 2.63
C SER A 22 -12.06 -8.38 1.93
N GLU A 23 -12.11 -8.81 0.67
CA GLU A 23 -13.36 -8.93 -0.10
C GLU A 23 -14.33 -9.92 0.55
N ASP A 24 -13.84 -11.12 0.88
CA ASP A 24 -14.63 -12.15 1.57
C ASP A 24 -15.18 -11.66 2.92
N CYS A 25 -14.39 -10.87 3.65
CA CYS A 25 -14.82 -10.26 4.91
C CYS A 25 -15.96 -9.25 4.69
N MET A 26 -15.90 -8.44 3.63
CA MET A 26 -16.92 -7.43 3.34
C MET A 26 -18.25 -8.03 2.86
N LEU A 27 -18.25 -9.25 2.32
CA LEU A 27 -19.49 -9.96 1.96
C LEU A 27 -20.33 -10.32 3.20
N SER A 28 -19.68 -10.61 4.31
CA SER A 28 -20.31 -11.05 5.57
C SER A 28 -20.22 -10.02 6.69
N TRP A 29 -19.47 -8.94 6.48
CA TRP A 29 -19.08 -7.94 7.50
C TRP A 29 -18.48 -8.57 8.76
N ASP A 30 -17.60 -9.57 8.60
CA ASP A 30 -16.87 -10.19 9.72
C ASP A 30 -15.77 -9.24 10.23
N PHE A 31 -16.10 -8.49 11.29
CA PHE A 31 -15.20 -7.51 11.89
C PHE A 31 -13.94 -8.13 12.51
N ALA A 32 -14.03 -9.35 13.03
CA ALA A 32 -12.86 -10.03 13.60
C ALA A 32 -11.85 -10.37 12.50
N ARG A 33 -12.33 -10.76 11.32
CA ARG A 33 -11.47 -10.96 10.14
C ARG A 33 -10.98 -9.64 9.54
N LEU A 34 -11.82 -8.59 9.46
CA LEU A 34 -11.39 -7.25 9.00
C LEU A 34 -10.25 -6.69 9.87
N LYS A 35 -10.32 -6.92 11.19
CA LYS A 35 -9.22 -6.56 12.10
C LYS A 35 -7.91 -7.26 11.73
N ARG A 36 -7.98 -8.56 11.42
CA ARG A 36 -6.82 -9.35 10.95
C ARG A 36 -6.28 -8.87 9.61
N VAL A 37 -7.15 -8.48 8.67
CA VAL A 37 -6.74 -7.83 7.41
C VAL A 37 -5.91 -6.58 7.71
N GLY A 38 -6.37 -5.74 8.64
CA GLY A 38 -5.62 -4.57 9.09
C GLY A 38 -4.25 -4.92 9.69
N ASP A 39 -4.18 -5.99 10.51
CA ASP A 39 -2.92 -6.48 11.08
C ASP A 39 -1.95 -7.01 10.01
N GLU A 40 -2.44 -7.76 9.03
CA GLU A 40 -1.61 -8.30 7.94
C GLU A 40 -1.10 -7.19 7.01
N LEU A 41 -1.86 -6.12 6.76
CA LEU A 41 -1.38 -4.93 6.05
C LEU A 41 -0.24 -4.25 6.82
N ILE A 42 -0.40 -4.05 8.13
CA ILE A 42 0.65 -3.46 8.96
C ILE A 42 1.90 -4.34 8.93
N ARG A 43 1.74 -5.66 9.06
CA ARG A 43 2.84 -6.62 8.99
C ARG A 43 3.55 -6.56 7.64
N LEU A 44 2.80 -6.59 6.53
CA LEU A 44 3.37 -6.44 5.19
C LEU A 44 4.17 -5.14 5.07
N SER A 45 3.65 -4.02 5.59
CA SER A 45 4.35 -2.74 5.57
C SER A 45 5.68 -2.76 6.35
N THR A 46 5.72 -3.47 7.48
CA THR A 46 6.93 -3.63 8.29
C THR A 46 7.96 -4.51 7.59
N ASP A 47 7.52 -5.61 6.98
CA ASP A 47 8.40 -6.56 6.28
C ASP A 47 9.09 -5.92 5.07
N ILE A 48 8.40 -5.01 4.37
CA ILE A 48 8.91 -4.38 3.14
C ILE A 48 9.69 -3.09 3.41
N TYR A 49 9.52 -2.47 4.58
CA TYR A 49 10.16 -1.20 4.93
C TYR A 49 11.69 -1.17 4.72
N PRO A 50 12.47 -2.17 5.18
CA PRO A 50 13.92 -2.16 4.98
C PRO A 50 14.29 -2.17 3.49
N GLN A 51 13.60 -3.00 2.71
CA GLN A 51 13.87 -3.21 1.29
C GLN A 51 13.51 -1.96 0.46
N LEU A 52 12.38 -1.34 0.78
CA LEU A 52 11.92 -0.10 0.16
C LEU A 52 12.77 1.11 0.58
N SER A 53 13.26 1.14 1.82
CA SER A 53 14.17 2.20 2.30
C SER A 53 15.53 2.17 1.60
N LEU A 54 16.07 0.98 1.30
CA LEU A 54 17.34 0.82 0.59
C LEU A 54 17.31 1.42 -0.84
N VAL A 55 16.13 1.54 -1.43
CA VAL A 55 15.96 2.18 -2.74
C VAL A 55 15.36 3.59 -2.64
N GLY A 56 15.31 4.16 -1.44
CA GLY A 56 14.81 5.52 -1.19
C GLY A 56 13.30 5.70 -1.40
N HIS A 57 12.53 4.61 -1.53
CA HIS A 57 11.12 4.68 -1.89
C HIS A 57 10.21 4.40 -0.69
N ARG A 58 9.70 5.46 -0.05
CA ARG A 58 8.93 5.34 1.21
C ARG A 58 7.41 5.32 1.04
N VAL A 59 6.90 5.71 -0.12
CA VAL A 59 5.45 5.91 -0.28
C VAL A 59 4.66 4.61 -0.16
N LEU A 60 5.14 3.52 -0.78
CA LEU A 60 4.40 2.25 -0.80
C LEU A 60 4.23 1.64 0.60
N TYR A 61 5.30 1.65 1.42
CA TYR A 61 5.18 1.16 2.80
C TYR A 61 4.18 2.02 3.57
N GLN A 62 4.24 3.35 3.40
CA GLN A 62 3.42 4.28 4.15
C GLN A 62 1.94 4.07 3.81
N SER A 63 1.60 3.99 2.53
CA SER A 63 0.22 3.76 2.07
C SER A 63 -0.35 2.44 2.60
N ILE A 64 0.41 1.35 2.55
CA ILE A 64 -0.03 0.04 3.07
C ILE A 64 -0.22 0.11 4.60
N ARG A 65 0.71 0.74 5.31
CA ARG A 65 0.66 0.90 6.76
C ARG A 65 -0.55 1.72 7.21
N GLU A 66 -0.80 2.83 6.53
CA GLU A 66 -1.93 3.72 6.83
C GLU A 66 -3.26 3.04 6.58
N ALA A 67 -3.39 2.29 5.48
CA ALA A 67 -4.57 1.48 5.21
C ALA A 67 -4.84 0.47 6.33
N GLY A 68 -3.81 -0.27 6.77
CA GLY A 68 -3.94 -1.22 7.87
C GLY A 68 -4.35 -0.58 9.20
N LEU A 69 -3.75 0.56 9.55
CA LEU A 69 -4.12 1.32 10.75
C LEU A 69 -5.55 1.85 10.67
N GLY A 70 -5.94 2.37 9.52
CA GLY A 70 -7.27 2.91 9.28
C GLY A 70 -8.37 1.85 9.38
N ILE A 71 -8.14 0.66 8.81
CA ILE A 71 -9.04 -0.50 8.97
C ILE A 71 -9.20 -0.84 10.46
N LYS A 72 -8.10 -0.98 11.20
CA LYS A 72 -8.16 -1.30 12.64
C LYS A 72 -8.91 -0.24 13.43
N MET A 73 -8.64 1.03 13.16
CA MET A 73 -9.34 2.14 13.81
C MET A 73 -10.84 2.09 13.54
N ARG A 74 -11.24 1.85 12.28
CA ARG A 74 -12.64 1.76 11.89
C ARG A 74 -13.34 0.58 12.57
N VAL A 75 -12.71 -0.60 12.60
CA VAL A 75 -13.23 -1.77 13.32
C VAL A 75 -13.42 -1.48 14.80
N MET A 76 -12.47 -0.84 15.49
CA MET A 76 -12.61 -0.48 16.91
C MET A 76 -13.75 0.50 17.18
N LEU A 77 -14.07 1.38 16.22
CA LEU A 77 -15.22 2.28 16.32
C LEU A 77 -16.53 1.49 16.20
N ILE A 78 -16.61 0.55 15.25
CA ILE A 78 -17.78 -0.31 15.02
C ILE A 78 -17.93 -1.35 16.15
N GLU A 79 -16.87 -1.79 16.82
CA GLU A 79 -17.03 -2.64 18.02
C GLU A 79 -17.85 -1.93 19.12
N LYS A 80 -18.00 -0.60 19.06
CA LYS A 80 -18.77 0.22 20.02
C LYS A 80 -20.14 0.67 19.51
N ARG A 81 -20.48 0.42 18.25
CA ARG A 81 -21.76 0.85 17.63
C ARG A 81 -22.16 -0.04 16.46
N GLU A 82 -23.38 0.05 15.98
CA GLU A 82 -23.74 -0.64 14.74
C GLU A 82 -22.99 -0.05 13.52
N ILE A 83 -22.66 -0.91 12.56
CA ILE A 83 -22.06 -0.51 11.29
C ILE A 83 -23.06 0.34 10.49
N ASN A 84 -22.57 1.43 9.89
CA ASN A 84 -23.34 2.26 8.98
C ASN A 84 -22.79 2.18 7.54
N GLU A 85 -23.46 2.83 6.59
CA GLU A 85 -23.01 2.82 5.19
C GLU A 85 -21.66 3.54 4.98
N GLU A 86 -21.36 4.57 5.78
CA GLU A 86 -20.06 5.27 5.70
C GLU A 86 -18.90 4.33 6.09
N ASP A 87 -19.10 3.46 7.08
CA ASP A 87 -18.11 2.44 7.44
C ASP A 87 -17.89 1.47 6.28
N LYS A 88 -18.97 1.02 5.63
CA LYS A 88 -18.89 0.09 4.49
C LYS A 88 -18.18 0.74 3.30
N GLU A 89 -18.53 1.97 2.99
CA GLU A 89 -17.88 2.77 1.94
C GLU A 89 -16.39 2.96 2.23
N TYR A 90 -16.03 3.22 3.49
CA TYR A 90 -14.64 3.31 3.90
C TYR A 90 -13.86 2.02 3.59
N PHE A 91 -14.38 0.84 3.98
CA PHE A 91 -13.70 -0.42 3.70
C PHE A 91 -13.58 -0.71 2.21
N ARG A 92 -14.63 -0.44 1.42
CA ARG A 92 -14.60 -0.57 -0.04
C ARG A 92 -13.56 0.34 -0.68
N SER A 93 -13.53 1.62 -0.29
CA SER A 93 -12.58 2.60 -0.81
C SER A 93 -11.12 2.20 -0.52
N VAL A 94 -10.85 1.69 0.69
CA VAL A 94 -9.52 1.16 1.03
C VAL A 94 -9.17 -0.06 0.16
N HIS A 95 -10.10 -1.01 0.02
CA HIS A 95 -9.90 -2.20 -0.81
C HIS A 95 -9.64 -1.83 -2.28
N GLU A 96 -10.42 -0.92 -2.85
CA GLU A 96 -10.27 -0.44 -4.24
C GLU A 96 -8.92 0.25 -4.44
N THR A 97 -8.53 1.13 -3.51
CA THR A 97 -7.25 1.85 -3.58
C THR A 97 -6.06 0.89 -3.55
N LEU A 98 -6.09 -0.08 -2.63
CA LEU A 98 -5.04 -1.09 -2.52
C LEU A 98 -5.03 -2.03 -3.75
N SER A 99 -6.20 -2.38 -4.28
CA SER A 99 -6.34 -3.17 -5.51
C SER A 99 -5.74 -2.44 -6.72
N TYR A 100 -6.01 -1.14 -6.84
CA TYR A 100 -5.41 -0.31 -7.88
C TYR A 100 -3.88 -0.29 -7.77
N ILE A 101 -3.34 -0.12 -6.57
CA ILE A 101 -1.88 -0.19 -6.34
C ILE A 101 -1.34 -1.56 -6.75
N CYS A 102 -1.99 -2.65 -6.35
CA CYS A 102 -1.60 -4.01 -6.69
C CYS A 102 -1.56 -4.22 -8.21
N GLN A 103 -2.59 -3.78 -8.94
CA GLN A 103 -2.65 -3.84 -10.40
C GLN A 103 -1.53 -3.05 -11.06
N LYS A 104 -1.20 -1.85 -10.54
CA LYS A 104 -0.10 -1.04 -11.08
C LYS A 104 1.27 -1.68 -10.84
N ILE A 105 1.43 -2.41 -9.74
CA ILE A 105 2.64 -3.18 -9.49
C ILE A 105 2.75 -4.31 -10.52
N GLU A 106 1.69 -5.10 -10.69
CA GLU A 106 1.63 -6.24 -11.61
C GLU A 106 1.80 -5.87 -13.09
N SER A 107 1.26 -4.73 -13.52
CA SER A 107 1.43 -4.24 -14.90
C SER A 107 2.82 -3.63 -15.15
N GLY A 108 3.63 -3.50 -14.09
CA GLY A 108 4.93 -2.81 -14.10
C GLY A 108 4.82 -1.29 -14.23
N GLU A 109 3.61 -0.72 -14.33
CA GLU A 109 3.41 0.72 -14.39
C GLU A 109 3.94 1.44 -13.15
N TYR A 110 3.79 0.83 -11.98
CA TYR A 110 4.34 1.35 -10.73
C TYR A 110 5.86 1.51 -10.83
N TYR A 111 6.55 0.46 -11.28
CA TYR A 111 8.01 0.49 -11.45
C TYR A 111 8.45 1.55 -12.47
N ARG A 112 7.75 1.66 -13.60
CA ARG A 112 8.04 2.70 -14.61
C ARG A 112 7.87 4.11 -14.05
N ALA A 113 6.79 4.36 -13.29
CA ALA A 113 6.57 5.65 -12.64
C ALA A 113 7.71 6.00 -11.67
N LEU A 114 8.26 5.01 -10.95
CA LEU A 114 9.40 5.23 -10.07
C LEU A 114 10.68 5.57 -10.84
N LEU A 115 10.95 4.89 -11.95
CA LEU A 115 12.08 5.19 -12.83
C LEU A 115 12.01 6.63 -13.34
N ASP A 116 10.82 7.09 -13.73
CA ASP A 116 10.61 8.45 -14.22
C ASP A 116 10.82 9.51 -13.14
N VAL A 117 10.36 9.27 -11.91
CA VAL A 117 10.61 10.17 -10.77
C VAL A 117 12.10 10.24 -10.44
N ALA A 118 12.78 9.09 -10.42
CA ALA A 118 14.22 9.04 -10.16
C ALA A 118 15.02 9.79 -11.22
N ARG A 119 14.68 9.62 -12.51
CA ARG A 119 15.31 10.33 -13.63
C ARG A 119 15.14 11.85 -13.50
N LYS A 120 13.91 12.32 -13.28
CA LYS A 120 13.62 13.77 -13.11
C LYS A 120 14.37 14.40 -11.94
N LYS A 121 14.58 13.63 -10.86
CA LYS A 121 15.35 14.09 -9.71
C LYS A 121 16.84 14.25 -10.06
N GLY A 122 17.42 13.26 -10.75
CA GLY A 122 18.81 13.35 -11.22
C GLY A 122 19.07 14.49 -12.21
N GLU A 123 18.10 14.78 -13.11
CA GLU A 123 18.18 15.91 -14.03
C GLU A 123 18.18 17.26 -13.28
N ARG A 124 17.35 17.43 -12.23
CA ARG A 124 17.36 18.64 -11.40
C ARG A 124 18.67 18.84 -10.64
N ASP A 125 19.18 17.78 -10.02
CA ASP A 125 20.44 17.82 -9.27
C ASP A 125 21.62 18.17 -10.20
N SER A 126 21.58 17.74 -11.47
CA SER A 126 22.60 18.08 -12.48
C SER A 126 22.52 19.52 -12.99
N VAL A 127 21.33 20.13 -13.02
CA VAL A 127 21.13 21.52 -13.44
C VAL A 127 21.55 22.49 -12.34
N GLU A 128 21.21 22.23 -11.07
CA GLU A 128 21.65 23.06 -9.94
C GLU A 128 23.18 23.03 -9.71
N GLY A 129 23.83 21.91 -10.01
CA GLY A 129 25.30 21.81 -9.98
C GLY A 129 26.01 22.60 -11.10
N SER A 130 25.30 23.02 -12.15
CA SER A 130 25.87 23.76 -13.28
C SER A 130 25.86 25.29 -13.11
N TYR A 131 25.09 25.80 -12.15
CA TYR A 131 25.02 27.24 -11.80
C TYR A 131 25.98 27.64 -10.66
N LEU A 132 26.82 26.71 -10.19
CA LEU A 132 27.80 26.92 -9.11
C LEU A 132 29.27 26.92 -9.58
N LEU A 133 29.52 27.07 -10.88
CA LEU A 133 30.85 27.27 -11.49
C LEU A 133 30.87 28.58 -12.27
#